data_AF-A0A536A371-F1
#
_entry.id   AF-A0A536A371-F1
#
_cell.length_a   1.000
_cell.length_b   1.000
_cell.length_c   1.000
_cell.angle_alpha   90.00
_cell.angle_beta   90.00
_cell.angle_gamma   90.00
#
_symmetry.space_group_name_H-M   'P 1'
#
loop_
_entity.id
_entity.type
_entity.pdbx_description
1 polymer ?
#
loop_
_entity_poly.entity_id
_entity_poly.type
_entity_poly.pdbx_seq_one_letter_code
_entity_poly.pdbx_strand_id
1 'polypeptide(L)'
;MSSRPIASRTGVRVGAAALAAVVLVTGTVLAVTRPWEPPPGPPPCPPAAYQATQSVARRWDDALLDAIRRALPNPPVHARNLFHVSVAMWDAWAAYDPTAMGYLFKEKLNVDRCDVGAARNEAISYAAYRV
;
A
#
# COMPACT_ATOMS: atom_id res chain seq x y z
N MET A 1 -36.17 24.24 -65.63
CA MET A 1 -36.45 22.92 -65.04
C MET A 1 -35.33 22.56 -64.06
N SER A 2 -35.52 22.78 -62.77
CA SER A 2 -34.65 22.18 -61.74
C SER A 2 -35.43 22.16 -60.43
N SER A 3 -36.11 21.04 -60.19
CA SER A 3 -36.92 20.78 -59.00
C SER A 3 -35.98 20.23 -57.92
N ARG A 4 -35.73 21.00 -56.85
CA ARG A 4 -35.03 20.49 -55.66
C ARG A 4 -36.00 19.64 -54.83
N PRO A 5 -35.65 18.41 -54.43
CA PRO A 5 -36.54 17.59 -53.61
C PRO A 5 -36.61 18.11 -52.17
N ILE A 6 -37.83 18.25 -51.65
CA ILE A 6 -38.11 18.60 -50.25
C ILE A 6 -37.92 17.35 -49.41
N ALA A 7 -36.77 17.23 -48.74
CA ALA A 7 -36.53 16.16 -47.77
C ALA A 7 -37.50 16.32 -46.57
N SER A 8 -38.22 15.25 -46.22
CA SER A 8 -39.25 15.28 -45.18
C SER A 8 -38.64 15.56 -43.79
N ARG A 9 -39.10 16.64 -43.15
CA ARG A 9 -38.66 17.06 -41.79
C ARG A 9 -39.03 16.06 -40.69
N THR A 10 -39.94 15.12 -40.99
CA THR A 10 -40.49 14.15 -40.03
C THR A 10 -39.49 13.05 -39.69
N GLY A 11 -38.75 12.52 -40.68
CA GLY A 11 -37.75 11.47 -40.45
C GLY A 11 -36.58 11.93 -39.57
N VAL A 12 -36.19 13.21 -39.69
CA VAL A 12 -35.11 13.81 -38.89
C VAL A 12 -35.50 13.91 -37.40
N ARG A 13 -36.76 14.24 -37.09
CA ARG A 13 -37.24 14.40 -35.72
C ARG A 13 -37.34 13.06 -34.96
N VAL A 14 -37.79 12.01 -35.65
CA VAL A 14 -37.88 10.67 -35.06
C VAL A 14 -36.48 10.11 -34.75
N GLY A 15 -35.53 10.29 -35.68
CA GLY A 15 -34.12 9.91 -35.44
C GLY A 15 -33.48 10.66 -34.27
N ALA A 16 -33.74 11.96 -34.14
CA ALA A 16 -33.22 12.77 -33.04
C ALA A 16 -33.81 12.38 -31.67
N ALA A 17 -35.12 12.08 -31.60
CA ALA A 17 -35.76 11.65 -30.37
C ALA A 17 -35.27 10.27 -29.90
N ALA A 18 -35.07 9.33 -30.82
CA ALA A 18 -34.53 8.01 -30.51
C ALA A 18 -33.09 8.09 -29.99
N LEU A 19 -32.23 8.92 -30.59
CA LEU A 19 -30.87 9.16 -30.12
C LEU A 19 -30.85 9.80 -28.72
N ALA A 20 -31.71 10.78 -28.46
CA ALA A 20 -31.81 11.41 -27.14
C ALA A 20 -32.23 10.40 -26.06
N ALA A 21 -33.19 9.51 -26.37
CA ALA A 21 -33.61 8.45 -25.45
C ALA A 21 -32.47 7.45 -25.16
N VAL A 22 -31.69 7.05 -26.17
CA VAL A 22 -30.54 6.15 -26.00
C VAL A 22 -29.45 6.79 -25.14
N VAL A 23 -29.12 8.08 -25.36
CA VAL A 23 -28.12 8.81 -24.57
C VAL A 23 -28.56 8.97 -23.11
N LEU A 24 -29.84 9.27 -22.88
CA LEU A 24 -30.40 9.37 -21.52
C LEU A 24 -30.37 8.02 -20.81
N VAL A 25 -30.78 6.93 -21.47
CA VAL A 25 -30.78 5.58 -20.87
C VAL A 25 -29.37 5.09 -20.59
N THR A 26 -28.43 5.27 -21.53
CA THR A 26 -27.03 4.89 -21.28
C THR A 26 -26.39 5.76 -20.19
N GLY A 27 -26.68 7.06 -20.17
CA GLY A 27 -26.22 7.97 -19.12
C GLY A 27 -26.74 7.59 -17.73
N THR A 28 -28.01 7.22 -17.59
CA THR A 28 -28.57 6.77 -16.31
C THR A 28 -28.04 5.42 -15.88
N VAL A 29 -27.92 4.45 -16.80
CA VAL A 29 -27.32 3.13 -16.50
C VAL A 29 -25.88 3.31 -16.01
N LEU A 30 -25.06 4.07 -16.72
CA LEU A 30 -23.69 4.35 -16.34
C LEU A 30 -23.59 5.07 -14.99
N ALA A 31 -24.44 6.06 -14.72
CA ALA A 31 -24.49 6.77 -13.44
C ALA A 31 -24.93 5.88 -12.26
N VAL A 32 -25.79 4.89 -12.52
CA VAL A 32 -26.29 3.94 -11.50
C VAL A 32 -25.29 2.83 -11.22
N THR A 33 -24.75 2.19 -12.26
CA THR A 33 -23.88 1.02 -12.08
C THR A 33 -22.44 1.40 -11.78
N ARG A 34 -22.05 2.65 -12.09
CA ARG A 34 -20.68 3.18 -11.93
C ARG A 34 -19.62 2.12 -12.23
N PRO A 35 -19.61 1.54 -13.44
CA PRO A 35 -18.77 0.39 -13.76
C PRO A 35 -17.26 0.74 -13.75
N TRP A 36 -16.94 2.04 -13.70
CA TRP A 36 -15.58 2.56 -13.53
C TRP A 36 -15.12 2.65 -12.08
N GLU A 37 -16.01 2.48 -11.08
CA GLU A 37 -15.60 2.42 -9.68
C GLU A 37 -15.01 1.03 -9.39
N PRO A 38 -13.78 0.97 -8.83
CA PRO A 38 -13.24 -0.28 -8.34
C PRO A 38 -14.19 -0.89 -7.28
N PRO A 39 -14.32 -2.23 -7.22
CA PRO A 39 -15.10 -2.87 -6.17
C PRO A 39 -14.60 -2.42 -4.79
N PRO A 40 -15.51 -2.24 -3.81
CA PRO A 40 -15.14 -1.78 -2.48
C PRO A 40 -14.09 -2.72 -1.88
N GLY A 41 -12.99 -2.12 -1.41
CA GLY A 41 -11.91 -2.86 -0.77
C GLY A 41 -12.33 -3.46 0.57
N PRO A 42 -11.47 -4.30 1.17
CA PRO A 42 -11.71 -4.84 2.51
C PRO A 42 -11.85 -3.70 3.53
N PRO A 43 -12.66 -3.90 4.58
CA PRO A 43 -12.92 -2.87 5.59
C PRO A 43 -11.60 -2.31 6.16
N PRO A 44 -11.56 -1.01 6.52
CA PRO A 44 -10.39 -0.42 7.15
C PRO A 44 -10.08 -1.17 8.45
N CYS A 45 -8.80 -1.31 8.75
CA CYS A 45 -8.40 -1.86 10.04
C CYS A 45 -8.73 -0.85 11.15
N PRO A 46 -9.05 -1.31 12.36
CA PRO A 46 -9.18 -0.43 13.51
C PRO A 46 -7.87 0.35 13.71
N PRO A 47 -7.94 1.60 14.20
CA PRO A 47 -6.74 2.36 14.50
C PRO A 47 -5.92 1.62 15.57
N ALA A 48 -4.61 1.53 15.36
CA ALA A 48 -3.76 0.89 16.36
C ALA A 48 -3.87 1.66 17.70
N ALA A 49 -4.01 0.92 18.80
CA ALA A 49 -4.19 1.50 20.13
C ALA A 49 -3.00 2.38 20.58
N TYR A 50 -1.82 2.20 19.97
CA TYR A 50 -0.64 3.00 20.23
C TYR A 50 0.15 3.27 18.94
N GLN A 51 0.31 4.54 18.61
CA GLN A 51 1.22 5.01 17.55
C GLN A 51 2.43 5.64 18.24
N ALA A 52 3.54 4.92 18.26
CA ALA A 52 4.80 5.46 18.77
C ALA A 52 5.26 6.64 17.90
N THR A 53 5.80 7.69 18.51
CA THR A 53 6.44 8.80 17.78
C THR A 53 7.67 8.38 16.98
N GLN A 54 8.28 7.26 17.36
CA GLN A 54 9.44 6.66 16.68
C GLN A 54 9.19 5.17 16.42
N SER A 55 9.65 4.68 15.27
CA SER A 55 9.59 3.25 14.95
C SER A 55 10.43 2.42 15.92
N VAL A 56 10.06 1.14 16.09
CA VAL A 56 10.82 0.20 16.91
C VAL A 56 12.27 0.05 16.43
N ALA A 57 12.48 -0.03 15.11
CA ALA A 57 13.82 -0.08 14.54
C ALA A 57 14.68 1.13 14.94
N ARG A 58 14.11 2.33 14.93
CA ARG A 58 14.83 3.53 15.35
C ARG A 58 15.23 3.49 16.84
N ARG A 59 14.38 2.96 17.71
CA ARG A 59 14.70 2.80 19.13
C ARG A 59 15.90 1.88 19.34
N TRP A 60 15.98 0.79 18.58
CA TRP A 60 17.12 -0.13 18.61
C TRP A 60 18.40 0.50 18.05
N ASP A 61 18.31 1.24 16.94
CA ASP A 61 19.44 2.00 16.39
C ASP A 61 19.95 3.03 17.40
N ASP A 62 19.06 3.82 18.01
CA ASP A 62 19.43 4.82 19.00
C ASP A 62 20.07 4.17 20.25
N ALA A 63 19.56 3.01 20.70
CA ALA A 63 20.15 2.25 21.80
C ALA A 63 21.56 1.73 21.46
N LEU A 64 21.77 1.19 20.26
CA LEU A 64 23.07 0.70 19.80
C LEU A 64 24.08 1.84 19.63
N LEU A 65 23.66 2.97 19.04
CA LEU A 65 24.49 4.16 18.91
C LEU A 65 24.88 4.72 20.27
N ASP A 66 23.97 4.70 21.24
CA ASP A 66 24.25 5.14 22.61
C ASP A 66 25.23 4.20 23.33
N ALA A 67 25.17 2.89 23.05
CA ALA A 67 26.19 1.94 23.50
C ALA A 67 27.57 2.21 22.87
N ILE A 68 27.62 2.50 21.57
CA ILE A 68 28.88 2.84 20.86
C ILE A 68 29.53 4.09 21.46
N ARG A 69 28.76 5.13 21.80
CA ARG A 69 29.27 6.36 22.43
C ARG A 69 29.96 6.13 23.77
N ARG A 70 29.60 5.04 24.47
CA ARG A 70 30.18 4.65 25.77
C ARG A 70 31.30 3.62 25.65
N ALA A 71 31.46 2.99 24.49
CA ALA A 71 32.48 1.98 24.24
C ALA A 71 33.83 2.60 23.84
N LEU A 72 34.91 1.80 23.91
CA LEU A 72 36.20 2.22 23.37
C LEU A 72 36.10 2.44 21.85
N PRO A 73 36.80 3.44 21.28
CA PRO A 73 36.84 3.66 19.84
C PRO A 73 37.40 2.45 19.09
N ASN A 74 36.55 1.74 18.35
CA ASN A 74 36.94 0.62 17.49
C ASN A 74 36.05 0.59 16.24
N PRO A 75 36.37 1.40 15.21
CA PRO A 75 35.49 1.59 14.06
C PRO A 75 35.10 0.29 13.33
N PRO A 76 36.00 -0.68 13.07
CA PRO A 76 35.61 -1.93 12.42
C PRO A 76 34.62 -2.78 13.21
N VAL A 77 34.78 -2.86 14.54
CA VAL A 77 33.88 -3.63 15.41
C VAL A 77 32.51 -2.94 15.48
N HIS A 78 32.48 -1.62 15.66
CA HIS A 78 31.23 -0.86 15.71
C HIS A 78 30.45 -0.96 14.40
N ALA A 79 31.14 -0.88 13.25
CA ALA A 79 30.52 -1.07 11.94
C ALA A 79 29.93 -2.48 11.77
N ARG A 80 30.63 -3.52 12.23
CA ARG A 80 30.13 -4.90 12.20
C ARG A 80 28.88 -5.06 13.07
N ASN A 81 28.87 -4.50 14.27
CA ASN A 81 27.72 -4.58 15.18
C ASN A 81 26.50 -3.87 14.59
N LEU A 82 26.69 -2.65 14.06
CA LEU A 82 25.64 -1.92 13.35
C LEU A 82 25.07 -2.73 12.20
N PHE A 83 25.93 -3.30 11.35
CA PHE A 83 25.49 -4.10 10.21
C PHE A 83 24.63 -5.30 10.64
N HIS A 84 25.08 -6.09 11.61
CA HIS A 84 24.34 -7.29 12.02
C HIS A 84 22.97 -6.96 12.61
N VAL A 85 22.89 -5.94 13.47
CA VAL A 85 21.62 -5.51 14.05
C VAL A 85 20.68 -4.97 12.96
N SER A 86 21.18 -4.12 12.05
CA SER A 86 20.37 -3.58 10.95
C SER A 86 19.88 -4.68 10.01
N VAL A 87 20.70 -5.67 9.67
CA VAL A 87 20.30 -6.81 8.83
C VAL A 87 19.24 -7.67 9.52
N ALA A 88 19.42 -7.97 10.81
CA ALA A 88 18.44 -8.75 11.57
C ALA A 88 17.07 -8.07 11.62
N MET A 89 17.05 -6.74 11.83
CA MET A 89 15.80 -5.96 11.80
C MET A 89 15.20 -5.87 10.40
N TRP A 90 16.02 -5.71 9.35
CA TRP A 90 15.56 -5.70 7.96
C TRP A 90 14.87 -7.01 7.59
N ASP A 91 15.51 -8.13 7.90
CA ASP A 91 14.98 -9.46 7.61
C ASP A 91 13.68 -9.73 8.36
N ALA A 92 13.61 -9.36 9.64
CA ALA A 92 12.38 -9.47 10.43
C ALA A 92 11.22 -8.63 9.85
N TRP A 93 11.51 -7.43 9.34
CA TRP A 93 10.49 -6.60 8.68
C TRP A 93 10.08 -7.16 7.32
N ALA A 94 11.06 -7.55 6.50
CA ALA A 94 10.87 -8.03 5.13
C ALA A 94 10.12 -9.37 5.09
N ALA A 95 10.19 -10.18 6.15
CA ALA A 95 9.41 -11.41 6.28
C ALA A 95 7.90 -11.18 6.11
N TYR A 96 7.39 -10.02 6.54
CA TYR A 96 5.96 -9.67 6.46
C TYR A 96 5.64 -8.74 5.30
N ASP A 97 6.60 -8.48 4.40
CA ASP A 97 6.39 -7.64 3.21
C ASP A 97 6.27 -8.52 1.96
N PRO A 98 5.24 -8.34 1.12
CA PRO A 98 5.01 -9.22 -0.03
C PRO A 98 6.08 -9.08 -1.11
N THR A 99 6.82 -7.97 -1.17
CA THR A 99 7.76 -7.68 -2.27
C THR A 99 9.20 -7.48 -1.82
N ALA A 100 9.44 -7.05 -0.59
CA ALA A 100 10.80 -6.87 -0.09
C ALA A 100 11.57 -8.20 -0.09
N MET A 101 12.89 -8.17 -0.21
CA MET A 101 13.72 -9.38 -0.11
C MET A 101 14.62 -9.24 1.12
N GLY A 102 14.57 -10.21 2.02
CA GLY A 102 15.53 -10.26 3.12
C GLY A 102 16.93 -10.60 2.63
N TYR A 103 17.93 -10.18 3.38
CA TYR A 103 19.33 -10.42 3.13
C TYR A 103 19.71 -11.88 3.44
N LEU A 104 19.34 -12.39 4.63
CA LEU A 104 19.53 -13.79 5.04
C LEU A 104 18.22 -14.57 4.99
N PHE A 105 17.17 -14.05 5.64
CA PHE A 105 15.86 -14.68 5.74
C PHE A 105 14.94 -14.22 4.61
N LYS A 106 14.57 -15.13 3.70
CA LYS A 106 13.80 -14.81 2.48
C LYS A 106 12.36 -15.31 2.48
N GLU A 107 11.99 -16.09 3.48
CA GLU A 107 10.64 -16.64 3.60
C GLU A 107 9.62 -15.55 3.93
N LYS A 108 8.37 -15.81 3.57
CA LYS A 108 7.25 -14.88 3.75
C LYS A 108 6.28 -15.40 4.79
N LEU A 109 6.04 -14.57 5.79
CA LEU A 109 5.12 -14.84 6.87
C LEU A 109 3.82 -14.11 6.60
N ASN A 110 2.73 -14.87 6.59
CA ASN A 110 1.39 -14.35 6.43
C ASN A 110 0.78 -14.15 7.82
N VAL A 111 0.29 -12.95 8.06
CA VAL A 111 -0.50 -12.58 9.24
C VAL A 111 -1.67 -11.74 8.77
N ASP A 112 -2.70 -11.64 9.59
CA ASP A 112 -3.86 -10.82 9.28
C ASP A 112 -3.42 -9.38 9.00
N ARG A 113 -4.03 -8.77 7.97
CA ARG A 113 -3.64 -7.44 7.47
C ARG A 113 -3.62 -6.39 8.58
N CYS A 114 -4.49 -6.53 9.58
CA CYS A 114 -4.60 -5.60 10.68
C CYS A 114 -3.55 -5.80 11.77
N ASP A 115 -2.87 -6.95 11.78
CA ASP A 115 -1.87 -7.32 12.79
C ASP A 115 -0.43 -7.24 12.28
N VAL A 116 -0.22 -7.07 10.96
CA VAL A 116 1.12 -6.95 10.33
C VAL A 116 2.02 -5.95 11.05
N GLY A 117 1.49 -4.80 11.46
CA GLY A 117 2.27 -3.78 12.16
C GLY A 117 2.76 -4.25 13.54
N ALA A 118 1.90 -4.92 14.31
CA ALA A 118 2.24 -5.45 15.63
C ALA A 118 3.25 -6.60 15.51
N ALA A 119 3.00 -7.54 14.59
CA ALA A 119 3.89 -8.67 14.32
C ALA A 119 5.29 -8.21 13.88
N ARG A 120 5.38 -7.20 12.99
CA ARG A 120 6.66 -6.59 12.59
C ARG A 120 7.41 -5.99 13.79
N ASN A 121 6.72 -5.23 14.64
CA ASN A 121 7.33 -4.59 15.80
C ASN A 121 7.89 -5.61 16.80
N GLU A 122 7.15 -6.70 17.05
CA GLU A 122 7.59 -7.80 17.89
C GLU A 122 8.80 -8.52 17.29
N ALA A 123 8.70 -8.93 16.02
CA ALA A 123 9.77 -9.65 15.33
C ALA A 123 11.06 -8.84 15.27
N ILE A 124 11.00 -7.54 14.95
CA ILE A 124 12.15 -6.63 14.96
C ILE A 124 12.77 -6.58 16.36
N SER A 125 11.94 -6.50 17.41
CA SER A 125 12.44 -6.44 18.78
C SER A 125 13.18 -7.71 19.20
N TYR A 126 12.61 -8.87 18.88
CA TYR A 126 13.27 -10.15 19.13
C TYR A 126 14.55 -10.32 18.31
N ALA A 127 14.53 -9.93 17.04
CA ALA A 127 15.69 -10.02 16.17
C ALA A 127 16.83 -9.15 16.69
N ALA A 128 16.58 -7.87 16.99
CA ALA A 128 17.58 -6.94 17.49
C ALA A 128 18.14 -7.35 18.86
N TYR A 129 17.29 -7.85 19.77
CA TYR A 129 17.72 -8.29 21.11
C TYR A 129 18.66 -9.51 21.09
N ARG A 130 18.59 -10.35 20.05
CA ARG A 130 19.32 -11.64 19.97
C ARG A 130 20.61 -11.59 19.15
N VAL A 131 20.94 -10.44 18.56
CA VAL A 131 22.23 -10.20 17.90
C VAL A 131 23.30 -9.91 18.96
#